data_AF-A0A8S3BW90-F1
#
_entry.id   AF-A0A8S3BW90-F1
#
_cell.length_a   1.000
_cell.length_b   1.000
_cell.length_c   1.000
_cell.angle_alpha   90.00
_cell.angle_beta   90.00
_cell.angle_gamma   90.00
#
_symmetry.space_group_name_H-M   'P 1'
#
loop_
_entity.id
_entity.type
_entity.pdbx_description
1 polymer ?
#
loop_
_entity_poly.entity_id
_entity_poly.type
_entity_poly.pdbx_seq_one_letter_code
_entity_poly.pdbx_strand_id
1 'polypeptide(L)'
;MAHEDQLHRSMLDHLLHCHLRVFSEGRSYYYALKRDYCPIKYLYELLLHNPTNTSKMSASDPISLLVHKHDIISALIQSLSTCQLHVWNKTHGHVTIEKSMDDRFTYEESAKSHLDLLSLLLKKGYLYLILKRGQELWDILITNEKASSLDHELGLNWFITCVDDFNRDSQLALFEKRVSKLDLINLSPKGFECYKLYFARYNLERFRRTNNSSNDSNVSTLSN
;
A
#
# COMPACT_ATOMS: atom_id res chain seq x y z
N MET A 1 -15.01 -20.18 29.18
CA MET A 1 -14.99 -21.25 28.16
C MET A 1 -14.44 -20.63 26.90
N ALA A 2 -13.24 -21.05 26.51
CA ALA A 2 -12.46 -20.49 25.40
C ALA A 2 -12.76 -21.29 24.13
N HIS A 3 -13.41 -20.66 23.17
CA HIS A 3 -13.59 -21.08 21.78
C HIS A 3 -14.04 -19.78 21.08
N GLU A 4 -13.24 -19.08 20.28
CA GLU A 4 -13.06 -19.31 18.83
C GLU A 4 -11.94 -18.41 18.27
N ASP A 5 -10.73 -18.40 18.87
CA ASP A 5 -9.59 -17.58 18.38
C ASP A 5 -8.73 -18.29 17.31
N GLN A 6 -9.28 -19.26 16.58
CA GLN A 6 -8.58 -19.86 15.44
C GLN A 6 -9.23 -19.43 14.14
N LEU A 7 -8.53 -18.54 13.46
CA LEU A 7 -8.75 -18.14 12.08
C LEU A 7 -8.67 -19.40 11.19
N HIS A 8 -9.79 -20.07 11.02
CA HIS A 8 -9.83 -21.33 10.29
C HIS A 8 -9.42 -21.03 8.84
N ARG A 9 -8.52 -21.84 8.27
CA ARG A 9 -8.03 -21.70 6.89
C ARG A 9 -9.17 -21.55 5.87
N SER A 10 -10.31 -22.19 6.14
CA SER A 10 -11.56 -22.06 5.39
C SER A 10 -12.21 -20.68 5.47
N MET A 11 -12.10 -19.96 6.60
CA MET A 11 -12.61 -18.58 6.76
C MET A 11 -11.72 -17.57 6.03
N LEU A 12 -10.40 -17.74 6.08
CA LEU A 12 -9.46 -16.95 5.29
C LEU A 12 -9.63 -17.23 3.79
N ASP A 13 -9.72 -18.51 3.41
CA ASP A 13 -10.00 -18.91 2.03
C ASP A 13 -11.39 -18.41 1.61
N HIS A 14 -12.40 -18.36 2.49
CA HIS A 14 -13.71 -17.79 2.19
C HIS A 14 -13.70 -16.25 2.11
N LEU A 15 -12.92 -15.55 2.93
CA LEU A 15 -12.73 -14.09 2.83
C LEU A 15 -11.94 -13.73 1.58
N LEU A 16 -10.88 -14.47 1.28
CA LEU A 16 -10.11 -14.36 0.05
C LEU A 16 -10.94 -14.76 -1.16
N HIS A 17 -11.77 -15.80 -1.08
CA HIS A 17 -12.70 -16.16 -2.13
C HIS A 17 -13.77 -15.08 -2.29
N CYS A 18 -14.37 -14.59 -1.22
CA CYS A 18 -15.35 -13.51 -1.27
C CYS A 18 -14.74 -12.17 -1.70
N HIS A 19 -13.44 -11.93 -1.51
CA HIS A 19 -12.77 -10.73 -2.00
C HIS A 19 -12.20 -10.87 -3.40
N LEU A 20 -11.37 -11.89 -3.64
CA LEU A 20 -10.71 -12.14 -4.91
C LEU A 20 -11.72 -12.58 -5.98
N ARG A 21 -12.78 -13.32 -5.63
CA ARG A 21 -13.86 -13.69 -6.57
C ARG A 21 -14.83 -12.54 -6.84
N VAL A 22 -14.99 -11.58 -5.91
CA VAL A 22 -15.72 -10.33 -6.19
C VAL A 22 -15.03 -9.50 -7.27
N PHE A 23 -13.71 -9.69 -7.48
CA PHE A 23 -12.98 -9.10 -8.61
C PHE A 23 -12.99 -9.94 -9.89
N SER A 24 -13.35 -11.22 -9.86
CA SER A 24 -13.43 -12.07 -11.06
C SER A 24 -14.84 -12.28 -11.60
N GLU A 25 -15.87 -12.33 -10.74
CA GLU A 25 -17.23 -12.73 -11.11
C GLU A 25 -18.29 -11.87 -10.40
N GLY A 26 -18.54 -10.67 -10.95
CA GLY A 26 -19.82 -9.95 -10.90
C GLY A 26 -20.59 -9.83 -9.57
N ARG A 27 -20.49 -8.66 -8.94
CA ARG A 27 -21.47 -7.85 -8.14
C ARG A 27 -22.47 -8.50 -7.15
N SER A 28 -22.97 -9.72 -7.29
CA SER A 28 -24.14 -10.21 -6.55
C SER A 28 -23.85 -10.67 -5.10
N TYR A 29 -22.71 -11.35 -4.86
CA TYR A 29 -22.32 -11.81 -3.52
C TYR A 29 -21.80 -10.69 -2.60
N TYR A 30 -21.33 -9.58 -3.18
CA TYR A 30 -20.87 -8.39 -2.46
C TYR A 30 -21.98 -7.83 -1.55
N TYR A 31 -23.24 -7.84 -1.98
CA TYR A 31 -24.34 -7.25 -1.21
C TYR A 31 -24.72 -8.04 0.06
N ALA A 32 -24.37 -9.34 0.15
CA ALA A 32 -24.73 -10.19 1.28
C ALA A 32 -23.78 -10.02 2.49
N LEU A 33 -22.47 -9.87 2.26
CA LEU A 33 -21.47 -9.58 3.31
C LEU A 33 -21.39 -8.09 3.68
N LYS A 34 -21.78 -7.20 2.76
CA LYS A 34 -21.78 -5.73 2.94
C LYS A 34 -22.80 -5.23 3.98
N ARG A 35 -23.63 -6.12 4.52
CA ARG A 35 -24.76 -5.71 5.34
C ARG A 35 -24.33 -5.10 6.68
N ASP A 36 -23.13 -5.39 7.20
CA ASP A 36 -22.68 -4.86 8.50
C ASP A 36 -21.21 -4.37 8.59
N TYR A 37 -20.29 -4.72 7.66
CA TYR A 37 -18.86 -4.37 7.78
C TYR A 37 -18.17 -4.03 6.45
N CYS A 38 -17.19 -3.11 6.47
CA CYS A 38 -16.19 -2.95 5.41
C CYS A 38 -15.22 -4.14 5.49
N PRO A 39 -15.23 -5.06 4.51
CA PRO A 39 -14.52 -6.32 4.70
C PRO A 39 -12.97 -6.17 4.70
N ILE A 40 -12.44 -5.12 4.07
CA ILE A 40 -11.01 -4.74 4.15
C ILE A 40 -10.65 -4.30 5.58
N LYS A 41 -11.51 -3.50 6.22
CA LYS A 41 -11.36 -3.08 7.61
C LYS A 41 -11.43 -4.29 8.54
N TYR A 42 -12.36 -5.20 8.30
CA TYR A 42 -12.47 -6.45 9.06
C TYR A 42 -11.21 -7.32 8.93
N LEU A 43 -10.67 -7.47 7.71
CA LEU A 43 -9.41 -8.18 7.49
C LEU A 43 -8.23 -7.50 8.19
N TYR A 44 -8.17 -6.17 8.15
CA TYR A 44 -7.18 -5.39 8.90
C TYR A 44 -7.27 -5.65 10.41
N GLU A 45 -8.46 -5.55 11.00
CA GLU A 45 -8.69 -5.78 12.43
C GLU A 45 -8.35 -7.23 12.82
N LEU A 46 -8.77 -8.21 12.02
CA LEU A 46 -8.41 -9.62 12.23
C LEU A 46 -6.90 -9.85 12.23
N LEU A 47 -6.19 -9.30 11.24
CA LEU A 47 -4.74 -9.46 11.14
C LEU A 47 -4.00 -8.66 12.20
N LEU A 48 -4.56 -7.54 12.67
CA LEU A 48 -4.00 -6.76 13.76
C LEU A 48 -4.07 -7.54 15.07
N HIS A 49 -5.23 -8.12 15.37
CA HIS A 49 -5.51 -8.84 16.61
C HIS A 49 -5.02 -10.29 16.65
N ASN A 50 -4.59 -10.88 15.53
CA ASN A 50 -3.95 -12.20 15.55
C ASN A 50 -2.47 -12.09 15.98
N PRO A 51 -2.09 -12.60 17.17
CA PRO A 51 -0.70 -12.59 17.62
C PRO A 51 0.01 -13.80 17.01
N THR A 52 0.33 -13.76 15.72
CA THR A 52 1.24 -14.75 15.17
C THR A 52 2.64 -14.53 15.78
N ASN A 53 3.06 -15.47 16.62
CA ASN A 53 4.37 -15.46 17.28
C ASN A 53 5.48 -15.25 16.25
N THR A 54 6.18 -14.14 16.39
CA THR A 54 7.16 -13.55 15.45
C THR A 54 8.50 -14.29 15.34
N SER A 55 8.59 -15.58 15.71
CA SER A 55 9.89 -16.27 15.75
C SER A 55 10.14 -17.29 14.64
N LYS A 56 9.12 -17.71 13.87
CA LYS A 56 9.32 -18.60 12.71
C LYS A 56 8.30 -18.30 11.61
N MET A 57 8.76 -17.74 10.48
CA MET A 57 8.06 -17.72 9.19
C MET A 57 7.84 -19.18 8.73
N SER A 58 6.86 -19.86 9.32
CA SER A 58 6.40 -21.14 8.80
C SER A 58 5.52 -20.87 7.59
N ALA A 59 5.51 -21.76 6.60
CA ALA A 59 4.61 -21.69 5.44
C ALA A 59 3.10 -21.71 5.80
N SER A 60 2.79 -21.80 7.09
CA SER A 60 1.46 -21.74 7.70
C SER A 60 1.12 -20.38 8.33
N ASP A 61 2.04 -19.40 8.31
CA ASP A 61 1.71 -18.03 8.76
C ASP A 61 0.71 -17.41 7.78
N PRO A 62 -0.49 -16.99 8.23
CA PRO A 62 -1.51 -16.38 7.38
C PRO A 62 -0.98 -15.25 6.50
N ILE A 63 0.00 -14.47 6.96
CA ILE A 63 0.54 -13.35 6.19
C ILE A 63 1.40 -13.82 5.02
N SER A 64 2.26 -14.81 5.25
CA SER A 64 3.04 -15.45 4.19
C SER A 64 2.13 -16.09 3.13
N LEU A 65 1.04 -16.74 3.57
CA LEU A 65 0.03 -17.30 2.68
C LEU A 65 -0.64 -16.22 1.83
N LEU A 66 -1.10 -15.14 2.46
CA LEU A 66 -1.80 -14.02 1.80
C LEU A 66 -0.92 -13.31 0.78
N VAL A 67 0.32 -13.00 1.15
CA VAL A 67 1.24 -12.25 0.28
C VAL A 67 1.70 -13.12 -0.88
N HIS A 68 2.23 -14.30 -0.60
CA HIS A 68 2.95 -15.06 -1.63
C HIS A 68 2.05 -15.98 -2.45
N LYS A 69 0.97 -16.51 -1.87
CA LYS A 69 0.05 -17.40 -2.62
C LYS A 69 -1.10 -16.68 -3.29
N HIS A 70 -1.51 -15.53 -2.76
CA HIS A 70 -2.71 -14.84 -3.24
C HIS A 70 -2.46 -13.46 -3.86
N ASP A 71 -1.20 -13.02 -3.97
CA ASP A 71 -0.82 -11.67 -4.48
C ASP A 71 -1.74 -10.57 -3.92
N ILE A 72 -2.00 -10.63 -2.61
CA ILE A 72 -2.99 -9.75 -1.96
C ILE A 72 -2.63 -8.28 -2.11
N ILE A 73 -1.34 -7.94 -2.22
CA ILE A 73 -0.87 -6.58 -2.45
C ILE A 73 -1.45 -6.04 -3.77
N SER A 74 -1.39 -6.83 -4.85
CA SER A 74 -2.01 -6.47 -6.11
C SER A 74 -3.52 -6.30 -5.97
N ALA A 75 -4.18 -7.23 -5.30
CA ALA A 75 -5.63 -7.20 -5.12
C ALA A 75 -6.08 -5.96 -4.33
N LEU A 76 -5.34 -5.56 -3.30
CA LEU A 76 -5.64 -4.36 -2.50
C LEU A 76 -5.50 -3.08 -3.34
N ILE A 77 -4.44 -2.97 -4.14
CA ILE A 77 -4.22 -1.81 -5.01
C ILE A 77 -5.34 -1.71 -6.07
N GLN A 78 -5.72 -2.83 -6.69
CA GLN A 78 -6.81 -2.85 -7.67
C GLN A 78 -8.19 -2.59 -7.04
N SER A 79 -8.42 -3.10 -5.83
CA SER A 79 -9.62 -2.81 -5.04
C SER A 79 -9.76 -1.33 -4.77
N LEU A 80 -8.68 -0.68 -4.32
CA LEU A 80 -8.64 0.76 -4.06
C LEU A 80 -8.95 1.57 -5.33
N SER A 81 -8.32 1.23 -6.46
CA SER A 81 -8.60 1.86 -7.76
C SER A 81 -10.07 1.72 -8.18
N THR A 82 -10.67 0.54 -7.96
CA THR A 82 -12.08 0.29 -8.25
C THR A 82 -13.01 1.11 -7.37
N CYS A 83 -12.70 1.21 -6.07
CA CYS A 83 -13.44 2.07 -5.13
C CYS A 83 -13.41 3.53 -5.56
N GLN A 84 -12.22 4.04 -5.92
CA GLN A 84 -12.03 5.41 -6.41
C GLN A 84 -12.87 5.67 -7.66
N LEU A 85 -12.79 4.77 -8.66
CA LEU A 85 -13.55 4.89 -9.90
C LEU A 85 -15.07 4.86 -9.66
N HIS A 86 -15.54 4.03 -8.73
CA HIS A 86 -16.96 3.96 -8.39
C HIS A 86 -17.48 5.24 -7.76
N VAL A 87 -16.70 5.83 -6.84
CA VAL A 87 -17.02 7.12 -6.22
C VAL A 87 -17.02 8.22 -7.28
N TRP A 88 -15.97 8.28 -8.11
CA TRP A 88 -15.86 9.24 -9.22
C TRP A 88 -17.08 9.20 -10.16
N ASN A 89 -17.50 8.00 -10.57
CA ASN A 89 -18.64 7.82 -11.46
C ASN A 89 -19.97 8.22 -10.79
N LYS A 90 -20.15 7.94 -9.50
CA LYS A 90 -21.35 8.34 -8.75
C LYS A 90 -21.43 9.85 -8.56
N THR A 91 -20.30 10.50 -8.31
CA THR A 91 -20.25 11.93 -8.03
C THR A 91 -20.04 12.79 -9.26
N HIS A 92 -20.02 12.18 -10.45
CA HIS A 92 -19.80 12.87 -11.74
C HIS A 92 -18.53 13.74 -11.74
N GLY A 93 -17.46 13.27 -11.09
CA GLY A 93 -16.20 14.00 -10.98
C GLY A 93 -16.14 15.05 -9.87
N HIS A 94 -17.24 15.33 -9.16
CA HIS A 94 -17.23 16.15 -7.96
C HIS A 94 -17.02 15.26 -6.73
N VAL A 95 -15.78 14.84 -6.44
CA VAL A 95 -15.47 14.10 -5.20
C VAL A 95 -15.55 15.07 -4.01
N THR A 96 -16.75 15.55 -3.70
CA THR A 96 -17.02 16.20 -2.42
C THR A 96 -17.01 15.13 -1.34
N ILE A 97 -16.18 15.37 -0.34
CA ILE A 97 -16.14 14.65 0.92
C ILE A 97 -17.57 14.64 1.45
N GLU A 98 -18.20 13.46 1.47
CA GLU A 98 -19.22 13.02 2.42
C GLU A 98 -20.19 11.99 1.78
N LYS A 99 -20.18 10.79 2.38
CA LYS A 99 -21.17 9.70 2.23
C LYS A 99 -21.62 9.35 0.80
N SER A 100 -20.88 8.48 0.09
CA SER A 100 -21.43 7.84 -1.13
C SER A 100 -21.22 6.33 -1.26
N MET A 101 -20.71 5.68 -0.21
CA MET A 101 -20.69 4.22 -0.10
C MET A 101 -21.66 3.74 0.98
N ASP A 102 -22.96 3.75 0.64
CA ASP A 102 -23.97 2.92 1.32
C ASP A 102 -24.19 3.28 2.80
N ASP A 103 -24.42 4.57 3.10
CA ASP A 103 -24.85 5.19 4.37
C ASP A 103 -24.11 4.81 5.69
N ARG A 104 -23.16 3.88 5.64
CA ARG A 104 -22.53 3.23 6.81
C ARG A 104 -21.00 3.28 6.81
N PHE A 105 -20.37 3.42 5.65
CA PHE A 105 -18.92 3.63 5.53
C PHE A 105 -18.59 4.69 4.48
N THR A 106 -17.68 5.59 4.82
CA THR A 106 -17.19 6.61 3.89
C THR A 106 -16.10 6.04 2.98
N TYR A 107 -15.94 6.63 1.79
CA TYR A 107 -14.82 6.30 0.91
C TYR A 107 -13.47 6.51 1.60
N GLU A 108 -13.35 7.57 2.40
CA GLU A 108 -12.16 7.86 3.20
C GLU A 108 -11.78 6.72 4.13
N GLU A 109 -12.73 6.20 4.90
CA GLU A 109 -12.49 5.06 5.80
C GLU A 109 -12.06 3.81 5.03
N SER A 110 -12.67 3.58 3.87
CA SER A 110 -12.27 2.49 2.99
C SER A 110 -10.84 2.67 2.49
N ALA A 111 -10.49 3.83 1.94
CA ALA A 111 -9.16 4.12 1.42
C ALA A 111 -8.08 4.00 2.51
N LYS A 112 -8.33 4.58 3.69
CA LYS A 112 -7.47 4.43 4.88
C LYS A 112 -7.27 2.96 5.25
N SER A 113 -8.36 2.18 5.33
CA SER A 113 -8.28 0.74 5.67
C SER A 113 -7.45 -0.06 4.66
N HIS A 114 -7.49 0.28 3.36
CA HIS A 114 -6.64 -0.39 2.36
C HIS A 114 -5.15 -0.08 2.60
N LEU A 115 -4.82 1.18 2.86
CA LEU A 115 -3.45 1.64 3.10
C LEU A 115 -2.89 1.09 4.44
N ASP A 116 -3.71 1.04 5.48
CA ASP A 116 -3.35 0.48 6.78
C ASP A 116 -3.11 -1.03 6.67
N LEU A 117 -3.97 -1.75 5.95
CA LEU A 117 -3.78 -3.17 5.68
C LEU A 117 -2.52 -3.44 4.85
N LEU A 118 -2.26 -2.63 3.82
CA LEU A 118 -1.03 -2.74 3.04
C LEU A 118 0.21 -2.55 3.93
N SER A 119 0.22 -1.52 4.77
CA SER A 119 1.30 -1.26 5.74
C SER A 119 1.50 -2.45 6.69
N LEU A 120 0.40 -2.99 7.21
CA LEU A 120 0.42 -4.12 8.14
C LEU A 120 1.03 -5.36 7.48
N LEU A 121 0.62 -5.68 6.25
CA LEU A 121 1.12 -6.83 5.49
C LEU A 121 2.61 -6.71 5.20
N LEU A 122 3.08 -5.52 4.80
CA LEU A 122 4.50 -5.27 4.55
C LEU A 122 5.33 -5.46 5.83
N LYS A 123 4.88 -4.86 6.94
CA LYS A 123 5.58 -4.91 8.22
C LYS A 123 5.60 -6.30 8.84
N LYS A 124 4.44 -6.93 9.00
CA LYS A 124 4.35 -8.26 9.62
C LYS A 124 4.88 -9.37 8.70
N GLY A 125 4.83 -9.18 7.38
CA GLY A 125 5.41 -10.11 6.41
C GLY A 125 6.92 -9.98 6.26
N TYR A 126 7.55 -8.94 6.83
CA TYR A 126 8.93 -8.56 6.59
C TYR A 126 9.25 -8.40 5.09
N LEU A 127 8.34 -7.74 4.37
CA LEU A 127 8.38 -7.63 2.91
C LEU A 127 8.76 -6.22 2.49
N TYR A 128 9.50 -6.14 1.39
CA TYR A 128 9.65 -4.90 0.67
C TYR A 128 8.59 -4.78 -0.42
N LEU A 129 7.94 -3.63 -0.50
CA LEU A 129 7.07 -3.35 -1.62
C LEU A 129 7.92 -3.19 -2.89
N ILE A 130 7.70 -4.07 -3.87
CA ILE A 130 8.42 -4.02 -5.14
C ILE A 130 8.06 -2.72 -5.89
N LEU A 131 9.03 -2.15 -6.60
CA LEU A 131 8.89 -0.89 -7.33
C LEU A 131 7.61 -0.84 -8.18
N LYS A 132 7.29 -1.92 -8.92
CA LYS A 132 6.10 -1.98 -9.77
C LYS A 132 4.81 -1.66 -8.99
N ARG A 133 4.63 -2.26 -7.81
CA ARG A 133 3.45 -2.04 -6.97
C ARG A 133 3.44 -0.65 -6.34
N GLY A 134 4.62 -0.14 -5.95
CA GLY A 134 4.76 1.24 -5.49
C GLY A 134 4.35 2.26 -6.56
N GLN A 135 4.76 2.04 -7.81
CA GLN A 135 4.38 2.91 -8.93
C GLN A 135 2.89 2.82 -9.25
N GLU A 136 2.30 1.62 -9.25
CA GLU A 136 0.86 1.44 -9.43
C GLU A 136 0.06 2.21 -8.37
N LEU A 137 0.44 2.09 -7.10
CA LEU A 137 -0.21 2.80 -6.00
C LEU A 137 -0.03 4.32 -6.11
N TRP A 138 1.18 4.78 -6.46
CA TRP A 138 1.44 6.19 -6.73
C TRP A 138 0.55 6.72 -7.84
N ASP A 139 0.44 5.96 -8.93
CA ASP A 139 -0.32 6.39 -10.10
C ASP A 139 -1.80 6.55 -9.74
N ILE A 140 -2.36 5.60 -8.97
CA ILE A 140 -3.77 5.65 -8.51
C ILE A 140 -4.04 6.83 -7.59
N LEU A 141 -3.13 7.11 -6.64
CA LEU A 141 -3.39 8.08 -5.57
C LEU A 141 -2.92 9.49 -5.87
N ILE A 142 -1.93 9.68 -6.74
CA ILE A 142 -1.23 10.97 -6.89
C ILE A 142 -1.33 11.54 -8.30
N THR A 143 -1.17 10.72 -9.35
CA THR A 143 -1.11 11.23 -10.73
C THR A 143 -2.36 10.95 -11.55
N ASN A 144 -3.27 10.10 -11.06
CA ASN A 144 -4.53 9.81 -11.73
C ASN A 144 -5.41 11.06 -11.71
N GLU A 145 -5.93 11.46 -12.87
CA GLU A 145 -6.83 12.61 -13.00
C GLU A 145 -8.13 12.44 -12.20
N LYS A 146 -8.50 11.18 -11.88
CA LYS A 146 -9.65 10.84 -11.06
C LYS A 146 -9.36 10.87 -9.55
N ALA A 147 -8.11 11.13 -9.17
CA ALA A 147 -7.72 11.23 -7.78
C ALA A 147 -8.18 12.55 -7.18
N SER A 148 -8.78 12.45 -6.00
CA SER A 148 -9.25 13.58 -5.23
C SER A 148 -8.13 14.17 -4.37
N SER A 149 -8.35 15.37 -3.82
CA SER A 149 -7.46 15.95 -2.81
C SER A 149 -7.24 15.02 -1.60
N LEU A 150 -8.29 14.29 -1.20
CA LEU A 150 -8.21 13.27 -0.16
C LEU A 150 -7.27 12.12 -0.55
N ASP A 151 -7.37 11.61 -1.79
CA ASP A 151 -6.48 10.55 -2.27
C ASP A 151 -5.02 11.00 -2.26
N HIS A 152 -4.78 12.23 -2.71
CA HIS A 152 -3.44 12.82 -2.72
C HIS A 152 -2.87 12.89 -1.31
N GLU A 153 -3.66 13.40 -0.35
CA GLU A 153 -3.22 13.55 1.03
C GLU A 153 -2.95 12.18 1.70
N LEU A 154 -3.86 11.22 1.56
CA LEU A 154 -3.68 9.87 2.08
C LEU A 154 -2.49 9.16 1.45
N GLY A 155 -2.36 9.23 0.13
CA GLY A 155 -1.26 8.63 -0.61
C GLY A 155 0.09 9.20 -0.22
N LEU A 156 0.24 10.53 -0.22
CA LEU A 156 1.49 11.19 0.17
C LEU A 156 1.87 10.85 1.61
N ASN A 157 0.92 10.90 2.54
CA ASN A 157 1.17 10.54 3.93
C ASN A 157 1.61 9.07 4.08
N TRP A 158 1.00 8.17 3.31
CA TRP A 158 1.39 6.76 3.29
C TRP A 158 2.80 6.57 2.73
N PHE A 159 3.16 7.20 1.61
CA PHE A 159 4.52 7.09 1.03
C PHE A 159 5.62 7.69 1.93
N ILE A 160 5.29 8.71 2.74
CA ILE A 160 6.18 9.24 3.77
C ILE A 160 6.40 8.20 4.87
N THR A 161 5.32 7.62 5.38
CA THR A 161 5.36 6.71 6.53
C THR A 161 5.95 5.34 6.18
N CYS A 162 5.73 4.86 4.95
CA CYS A 162 6.17 3.56 4.47
C CYS A 162 7.46 3.60 3.66
N VAL A 163 8.24 4.70 3.71
CA VAL A 163 9.48 4.82 2.92
C VAL A 163 10.46 3.68 3.20
N ASP A 164 10.56 3.23 4.45
CA ASP A 164 11.47 2.15 4.86
C ASP A 164 10.91 0.74 4.54
N ASP A 165 9.63 0.65 4.15
CA ASP A 165 9.00 -0.58 3.62
C ASP A 165 9.33 -0.79 2.12
N PHE A 166 10.11 0.11 1.50
CA PHE A 166 10.72 -0.08 0.19
C PHE A 166 12.20 -0.44 0.33
N ASN A 167 12.70 -1.35 -0.53
CA ASN A 167 14.14 -1.52 -0.63
C ASN A 167 14.80 -0.27 -1.22
N ARG A 168 16.10 -0.10 -0.94
CA ARG A 168 16.81 1.15 -1.25
C ARG A 168 16.76 1.49 -2.75
N ASP A 169 16.96 0.52 -3.64
CA ASP A 169 16.89 0.76 -5.09
C ASP A 169 15.48 1.17 -5.56
N SER A 170 14.43 0.61 -4.94
CA SER A 170 13.05 0.99 -5.23
C SER A 170 12.76 2.41 -4.73
N GLN A 171 13.30 2.83 -3.58
CA GLN A 171 13.18 4.22 -3.11
C GLN A 171 13.80 5.20 -4.12
N LEU A 172 15.02 4.91 -4.61
CA LEU A 172 15.70 5.75 -5.60
C LEU A 172 14.92 5.81 -6.92
N ALA A 173 14.52 4.65 -7.44
CA ALA A 173 13.81 4.57 -8.69
C ALA A 173 12.42 5.24 -8.61
N LEU A 174 11.75 5.16 -7.46
CA LEU A 174 10.50 5.86 -7.23
C LEU A 174 10.71 7.38 -7.21
N PHE A 175 11.78 7.85 -6.58
CA PHE A 175 12.15 9.26 -6.64
C PHE A 175 12.35 9.73 -8.08
N GLU A 176 13.22 9.06 -8.84
CA GLU A 176 13.53 9.42 -10.22
C GLU A 176 12.31 9.37 -11.15
N LYS A 177 11.48 8.34 -11.02
CA LYS A 177 10.38 8.10 -11.97
C LYS A 177 9.10 8.85 -11.64
N ARG A 178 8.90 9.25 -10.38
CA ARG A 178 7.64 9.81 -9.87
C ARG A 178 7.85 11.07 -9.04
N VAL A 179 8.49 10.97 -7.87
CA VAL A 179 8.54 12.08 -6.89
C VAL A 179 9.25 13.32 -7.47
N SER A 180 10.31 13.12 -8.25
CA SER A 180 11.07 14.20 -8.90
C SER A 180 10.27 14.99 -9.94
N LYS A 181 9.15 14.43 -10.41
CA LYS A 181 8.28 15.00 -11.45
C LYS A 181 7.06 15.72 -10.88
N LEU A 182 6.92 15.76 -9.56
CA LEU A 182 5.86 16.53 -8.94
C LEU A 182 6.05 18.03 -9.23
N ASP A 183 4.96 18.73 -9.48
CA ASP A 183 4.98 20.18 -9.69
C ASP A 183 5.25 20.92 -8.38
N LEU A 184 6.51 21.30 -8.17
CA LEU A 184 7.00 21.95 -6.96
C LEU A 184 6.31 23.27 -6.62
N ILE A 185 5.67 23.93 -7.59
CA ILE A 185 5.01 25.23 -7.38
C ILE A 185 3.65 25.04 -6.71
N ASN A 186 2.89 24.02 -7.12
CA ASN A 186 1.52 23.78 -6.68
C ASN A 186 1.42 22.67 -5.63
N LEU A 187 2.53 22.43 -4.95
CA LEU A 187 2.72 21.25 -4.14
C LEU A 187 2.14 21.46 -2.72
N SER A 188 1.33 20.53 -2.25
CA SER A 188 0.79 20.59 -0.88
C SER A 188 1.91 20.47 0.17
N PRO A 189 1.68 20.90 1.42
CA PRO A 189 2.67 20.72 2.50
C PRO A 189 3.14 19.26 2.64
N LYS A 190 2.21 18.30 2.51
CA LYS A 190 2.50 16.86 2.52
C LYS A 190 3.28 16.42 1.30
N GLY A 191 2.99 16.97 0.13
CA GLY A 191 3.80 16.71 -1.05
C GLY A 191 5.25 17.14 -0.79
N PHE A 192 5.45 18.31 -0.18
CA PHE A 192 6.79 18.88 -0.05
C PHE A 192 7.61 18.11 0.98
N GLU A 193 6.94 17.64 2.03
CA GLU A 193 7.49 16.65 2.97
C GLU A 193 7.93 15.37 2.25
N CYS A 194 7.06 14.78 1.41
CA CYS A 194 7.38 13.59 0.63
C CYS A 194 8.57 13.84 -0.31
N TYR A 195 8.59 14.96 -1.04
CA TYR A 195 9.68 15.33 -1.93
C TYR A 195 11.01 15.43 -1.17
N LYS A 196 11.05 16.20 -0.07
CA LYS A 196 12.25 16.36 0.76
C LYS A 196 12.78 15.02 1.27
N LEU A 197 11.90 14.14 1.74
CA LEU A 197 12.27 12.83 2.27
C LEU A 197 12.97 11.99 1.20
N TYR A 198 12.35 11.81 0.04
CA TYR A 198 12.92 10.99 -1.03
C TYR A 198 14.16 11.65 -1.65
N PHE A 199 14.19 12.98 -1.79
CA PHE A 199 15.36 13.72 -2.25
C PHE A 199 16.56 13.52 -1.32
N ALA A 200 16.36 13.60 0.00
CA ALA A 200 17.41 13.36 0.99
C ALA A 200 17.96 11.92 0.90
N ARG A 201 17.07 10.92 0.80
CA ARG A 201 17.47 9.51 0.62
C ARG A 201 18.24 9.29 -0.69
N TYR A 202 17.80 9.92 -1.77
CA TYR A 202 18.45 9.85 -3.08
C TYR A 202 19.87 10.42 -3.04
N ASN A 203 20.05 11.61 -2.46
CA ASN A 203 21.36 12.26 -2.37
C ASN A 203 22.32 11.52 -1.43
N LEU A 204 21.84 10.99 -0.30
CA LEU A 204 22.65 10.22 0.62
C LEU A 204 23.27 8.99 -0.07
N GLU A 205 22.47 8.28 -0.86
CA GLU A 205 22.93 7.09 -1.57
C GLU A 205 23.87 7.44 -2.73
N ARG A 206 23.62 8.55 -3.44
CA ARG A 206 24.56 9.08 -4.44
C ARG A 206 25.92 9.39 -3.82
N PHE A 207 25.94 10.08 -2.68
CA PHE A 207 27.18 10.42 -1.96
C PHE A 207 27.93 9.18 -1.46
N ARG A 208 27.20 8.17 -0.98
CA ARG A 208 27.78 6.88 -0.58
C ARG A 208 28.48 6.19 -1.74
N ARG A 209 27.84 6.16 -2.92
CA ARG A 209 28.40 5.53 -4.13
C ARG A 209 29.64 6.26 -4.63
N THR A 210 29.65 7.59 -4.61
CA THR A 210 30.83 8.36 -5.01
C THR A 210 32.02 8.14 -4.07
N ASN A 211 31.79 8.07 -2.75
CA ASN A 211 32.89 7.83 -1.80
C ASN A 211 33.47 6.42 -1.86
N ASN A 212 32.62 5.41 -2.10
CA ASN A 212 33.09 4.04 -2.28
C ASN A 212 33.92 3.90 -3.56
N SER A 213 33.52 4.55 -4.66
CA SER A 213 34.27 4.56 -5.92
C SER A 213 35.66 5.20 -5.78
N SER A 214 35.82 6.21 -4.92
CA SER A 214 37.11 6.88 -4.68
C SER A 214 38.08 6.04 -3.85
N ASN A 215 37.57 5.15 -2.99
CA ASN A 215 38.40 4.27 -2.17
C ASN A 215 38.94 3.06 -2.96
N ASP A 216 38.20 2.53 -3.93
CA ASP A 216 38.66 1.41 -4.76
C ASP A 216 39.77 1.83 -5.76
N SER A 217 39.78 3.11 -6.18
CA SER A 217 40.86 3.69 -7.00
C SER A 217 42.17 3.94 -6.26
N ASN A 218 42.20 3.86 -4.92
CA ASN A 218 43.43 4.05 -4.13
C ASN A 218 44.09 2.73 -3.72
N VAL A 219 43.40 1.58 -3.86
CA VAL A 219 43.97 0.25 -3.54
C VAL A 219 44.74 -0.33 -4.73
N SER A 220 44.45 0.11 -5.95
CA SER A 220 45.10 -0.36 -7.18
C SER A 220 46.42 0.33 -7.52
N THR A 221 46.85 1.33 -6.74
CA THR A 221 48.08 2.12 -6.97
C THR A 221 49.21 1.82 -5.98
N LEU A 222 49.03 0.86 -5.07
CA LEU A 222 50.04 0.46 -4.05
C LEU A 222 50.68 -0.90 -4.32
N SER A 223 50.49 -1.46 -5.51
CA SER A 223 51.16 -2.69 -5.95
C SER A 223 51.80 -2.51 -7.33
N ASN A 224 52.87 -1.70 -7.36
CA ASN A 224 53.98 -1.78 -8.34
C ASN A 224 55.20 -1.04 -7.80
#